data_AF-A0A2M6V3A9-F1
#
_entry.id   AF-A0A2M6V3A9-F1
#
_cell.length_a   1.000
_cell.length_b   1.000
_cell.length_c   1.000
_cell.angle_alpha   90.00
_cell.angle_beta   90.00
_cell.angle_gamma   90.00
#
_symmetry.space_group_name_H-M   'P 1'
#
loop_
_entity.id
_entity.type
_entity.pdbx_description
1 polymer ?
#
loop_
_entity_poly.entity_id
_entity_poly.type
_entity_poly.pdbx_seq_one_letter_code
_entity_poly.pdbx_strand_id
1 'polypeptide(L)' 'MRSKFWFRNVAVVLVGLNLLLGLWDNGGLRLLGLGPKPVQEPSRLENQIAPDLLVVKTTKPDNK' A
#
# COMPACT_ATOMS: atom_id res chain seq x y z
N MET A 1 15.68 -44.32 5.46
CA MET A 1 16.49 -43.11 5.73
C MET A 1 16.23 -41.93 4.79
N ARG A 2 15.40 -42.03 3.73
CA ARG A 2 15.14 -40.90 2.79
C ARG A 2 14.23 -39.79 3.33
N SER A 3 13.27 -40.12 4.20
CA SER A 3 12.27 -39.16 4.69
C SER A 3 12.87 -38.03 5.55
N LYS A 4 13.88 -38.32 6.38
CA LYS A 4 14.52 -37.32 7.26
C LYS A 4 15.25 -36.22 6.47
N PHE A 5 15.88 -36.57 5.36
CA PHE A 5 16.54 -35.62 4.45
C PHE A 5 15.53 -34.78 3.68
N TRP A 6 14.37 -35.36 3.32
CA TRP A 6 13.29 -34.62 2.67
C TRP A 6 12.71 -33.54 3.58
N PHE A 7 12.36 -33.87 4.82
CA PHE A 7 11.87 -32.88 5.79
C PHE A 7 12.90 -31.79 6.10
N ARG A 8 14.19 -32.15 6.19
CA ARG A 8 15.26 -31.16 6.36
C ARG A 8 15.32 -30.18 5.19
N ASN A 9 15.26 -30.69 3.96
CA ASN A 9 15.31 -29.84 2.77
C ASN A 9 14.07 -28.94 2.69
N VAL A 10 12.88 -29.48 2.99
CA VAL A 10 11.65 -28.69 3.06
C VAL A 10 11.75 -27.60 4.13
N ALA A 11 12.26 -27.93 5.32
CA ALA A 11 12.45 -26.95 6.38
C ALA A 11 13.43 -25.83 5.99
N VAL A 12 14.55 -26.18 5.34
CA VAL A 12 15.52 -25.19 4.84
C VAL A 12 14.89 -24.28 3.79
N VAL A 13 14.12 -24.83 2.86
CA VAL A 13 13.41 -24.04 1.84
C VAL A 13 12.40 -23.10 2.49
N LEU A 14 11.61 -23.58 3.46
CA LEU A 14 10.63 -22.76 4.16
C LEU A 14 11.29 -21.60 4.92
N VAL A 15 12.42 -21.85 5.59
CA VAL A 15 13.19 -20.79 6.26
C VAL A 15 13.71 -19.77 5.24
N GLY A 16 14.28 -20.23 4.12
CA GLY A 16 14.75 -19.35 3.06
C GLY A 16 13.65 -18.47 2.48
N LEU A 17 12.47 -19.04 2.22
CA LEU A 17 11.30 -18.29 1.77
C LEU A 17 10.83 -17.27 2.81
N ASN A 18 10.82 -17.63 4.09
CA ASN A 18 10.40 -16.75 5.16
C ASN A 18 11.32 -15.51 5.27
N LEU A 19 12.62 -15.72 5.20
CA LEU A 19 13.60 -14.63 5.18
C LEU A 19 13.46 -13.73 3.94
N LEU A 20 13.23 -14.32 2.77
CA LEU A 20 13.01 -13.58 1.53
C LEU A 20 11.74 -12.73 1.60
N LEU A 21 10.66 -13.29 2.11
CA LEU A 21 9.39 -12.59 2.34
C LEU A 21 9.55 -11.45 3.34
N GLY A 22 10.28 -11.66 4.44
CA GLY A 22 10.57 -10.61 5.41
C GLY A 22 11.41 -9.47 4.82
N LEU A 23 12.40 -9.79 3.97
CA LEU A 23 13.21 -8.78 3.27
C LEU A 23 12.38 -7.99 2.25
N TRP A 24 11.42 -8.64 1.60
CA TRP A 24 10.47 -7.99 0.70
C TRP A 24 9.55 -7.03 1.46
N ASP A 25 8.93 -7.51 2.54
CA ASP A 25 7.95 -6.74 3.32
C ASP A 25 8.57 -5.50 4.01
N ASN A 26 9.76 -5.66 4.59
CA ASN A 26 10.50 -4.54 5.20
C ASN A 26 11.08 -3.55 4.16
N GLY A 27 10.75 -3.73 2.88
CA GLY A 27 11.14 -2.82 1.81
C GLY A 27 12.60 -2.91 1.40
N GLY A 28 13.36 -3.93 1.84
CA GLY A 28 14.75 -4.13 1.42
C GLY A 28 14.89 -4.32 -0.10
N LEU A 29 13.86 -4.93 -0.72
CA LEU A 29 13.78 -5.08 -2.17
C LEU A 29 13.30 -3.82 -2.91
N ARG A 30 12.95 -2.72 -2.21
CA ARG A 30 12.61 -1.44 -2.86
C ARG A 30 13.77 -0.86 -3.65
N LEU A 31 15.02 -1.08 -3.20
CA LEU A 31 16.23 -0.63 -3.92
C LEU A 31 16.38 -1.30 -5.30
N LEU A 32 15.82 -2.50 -5.47
CA LEU A 32 15.83 -3.26 -6.73
C LEU A 32 14.54 -3.06 -7.54
N GLY A 33 13.63 -2.18 -7.12
CA GLY A 33 12.34 -1.95 -7.79
C GLY A 33 11.31 -3.07 -7.59
N LEU A 34 11.60 -4.08 -6.76
CA LEU A 34 10.72 -5.21 -6.46
C LEU A 34 9.94 -5.04 -5.14
N GLY A 35 10.12 -3.92 -4.45
CA GLY A 35 9.43 -3.64 -3.20
C GLY A 35 7.93 -3.33 -3.38
N PRO A 36 7.11 -3.55 -2.33
CA PRO A 36 5.68 -3.29 -2.42
C PRO A 36 5.45 -1.79 -2.57
N LYS A 37 4.62 -1.41 -3.55
CA LYS A 37 4.26 -0.01 -3.79
C LYS A 37 3.41 0.46 -2.60
N PRO A 38 3.85 1.46 -1.82
CA PRO A 38 3.00 2.01 -0.77
C PRO A 38 1.77 2.62 -1.44
N VAL A 39 0.60 2.04 -1.19
CA VAL A 39 -0.68 2.67 -1.52
C VAL A 39 -0.87 3.75 -0.48
N GLN A 40 -0.26 4.92 -0.71
CA GLN A 40 -0.67 6.13 0.00
C GLN A 40 -2.11 6.41 -0.44
N GLU A 41 -3.00 6.66 0.51
CA GLU A 41 -4.42 6.87 0.23
C GLU A 41 -4.57 7.86 -0.93
N PRO A 42 -5.20 7.44 -2.05
CA PRO A 42 -5.13 8.18 -3.30
C PRO A 42 -5.94 9.46 -3.18
N SER A 43 -5.25 10.61 -3.15
CA SER A 43 -5.71 11.91 -3.67
C SER A 43 -7.09 12.40 -3.22
N ARG A 44 -7.66 11.87 -2.12
CA ARG A 44 -8.97 12.29 -1.62
C ARG A 44 -9.00 13.77 -1.27
N LEU A 45 -7.86 14.38 -0.99
CA LEU A 45 -7.78 15.81 -0.64
C LEU A 45 -7.70 16.72 -1.87
N GLU A 46 -7.18 16.27 -3.01
CA GLU A 46 -7.03 17.10 -4.21
C GLU A 46 -8.33 17.19 -5.03
N ASN A 47 -9.17 16.15 -5.00
CA ASN A 47 -10.41 16.10 -5.79
C ASN A 47 -11.70 16.38 -4.98
N GLN A 48 -11.62 16.61 -3.67
CA GLN A 48 -12.82 16.78 -2.83
C GLN A 48 -13.13 18.23 -2.43
N ILE A 49 -12.25 19.17 -2.75
CA ILE A 49 -12.51 20.59 -2.53
C ILE A 49 -12.47 21.23 -3.91
N ALA A 50 -13.61 21.25 -4.59
CA ALA A 50 -13.87 22.27 -5.60
C ALA A 50 -14.45 23.48 -4.85
N PRO A 51 -13.60 24.39 -4.32
CA PRO A 51 -14.07 25.51 -3.50
C PRO A 51 -15.04 26.42 -4.26
N ASP A 52 -14.98 26.40 -5.60
CA ASP A 52 -15.81 27.22 -6.48
C ASP A 52 -17.28 26.77 -6.53
N LEU A 53 -17.62 25.57 -6.04
CA LEU A 53 -19.00 25.10 -5.92
C LEU A 53 -19.65 25.46 -4.57
N LEU A 54 -18.87 25.99 -3.62
CA LEU A 54 -19.36 26.48 -2.32
C LEU A 54 -19.71 27.98 -2.35
N VAL A 55 -19.91 28.57 -3.54
CA VAL A 55 -20.51 29.89 -3.65
C VAL A 55 -21.99 29.77 -3.29
N VAL A 56 -22.30 29.97 -2.01
CA VAL A 56 -23.66 30.25 -1.57
C VAL A 56 -24.09 31.51 -2.31
N LYS A 57 -24.97 31.37 -3.31
CA LYS A 57 -25.65 32.51 -3.92
C LYS A 57 -26.38 33.23 -2.79
N THR A 58 -25.83 34.33 -2.30
CA THR A 58 -26.58 35.28 -1.48
C THR A 58 -27.75 35.76 -2.32
N THR A 59 -28.92 35.20 -2.09
CA THR A 59 -30.17 35.77 -2.56
C THR A 59 -30.29 37.13 -1.88
N LYS A 60 -30.10 38.19 -2.65
CA LYS A 60 -30.32 39.57 -2.23
C LYS A 60 -31.71 39.66 -1.58
N PRO A 61 -31.86 40.27 -0.39
CA PRO A 61 -33.20 40.44 0.18
C PRO A 61 -33.99 41.38 -0.74
N ASP A 62 -35.06 40.84 -1.32
CA ASP A 62 -36.04 41.58 -2.09
C ASP A 62 -36.90 42.38 -1.10
N ASN A 63 -36.53 43.64 -0.86
CA ASN A 63 -37.37 44.60 -0.17
C ASN A 63 -38.30 45.23 -1.21
N LYS A 64 -39.54 44.75 -1.26
CA LYS A 64 -40.67 45.39 -1.94
C LYS A 64 -41.70 45.84 -0.92
#